data_AF-A0A0W0S0U7-F1
#
_entry.id   AF-A0A0W0S0U7-F1
#
_cell.length_a   1.000
_cell.length_b   1.000
_cell.length_c   1.000
_cell.angle_alpha   90.00
_cell.angle_beta   90.00
_cell.angle_gamma   90.00
#
_symmetry.space_group_name_H-M   'P 1'
#
loop_
_entity.id
_entity.type
_entity.pdbx_description
1 polymer ?
#
loop_
_entity_poly.entity_id
_entity_poly.type
_entity_poly.pdbx_seq_one_letter_code
_entity_poly.pdbx_strand_id
1 'polypeptide(L)'
;MKMDFYPREEKETLFDKGYIAKSSGHSRGSTVDLTLIKLGAKKPVASATPTFCYGKTRAHINDNSINTGTRFDCFDISAHTDYQDLTREQKSNRLLLRNLMVSYGFKPYREEWWHFTLRNEPYPHNYFNFPVK
;
A
#
# COMPACT_ATOMS: atom_id res chain seq x y z
N MET A 1 -0.16 -0.29 17.38
CA MET A 1 -0.67 0.80 16.51
C MET A 1 0.45 1.63 15.90
N LYS A 2 1.25 2.42 16.64
CA LYS A 2 2.36 3.21 16.02
C LYS A 2 3.36 2.32 15.26
N MET A 3 3.84 1.23 15.87
CA MET A 3 4.77 0.31 15.21
C MET A 3 4.21 -0.38 13.95
N ASP A 4 2.88 -0.57 13.91
CA ASP A 4 2.18 -1.30 12.84
C ASP A 4 1.88 -0.43 11.62
N PHE A 5 1.95 0.90 11.76
CA PHE A 5 1.51 1.82 10.70
C PHE A 5 2.46 2.99 10.47
N TYR A 6 3.04 3.60 11.51
CA TYR A 6 3.87 4.82 11.37
C TYR A 6 5.07 4.80 12.34
N PRO A 7 5.94 3.77 12.26
CA PRO A 7 6.95 3.51 13.28
C PRO A 7 8.05 4.58 13.39
N ARG A 8 8.32 5.31 12.30
CA ARG A 8 9.35 6.36 12.22
C ARG A 8 8.78 7.76 12.02
N GLU A 9 7.46 7.89 12.15
CA GLU A 9 6.74 9.12 11.86
C GLU A 9 5.98 9.62 13.09
N GLU A 10 5.84 10.94 13.18
CA GLU A 10 4.95 11.57 14.15
C GLU A 10 3.58 11.77 13.54
N LYS A 11 2.54 11.46 14.31
CA LYS A 11 1.16 11.31 13.80
C LYS A 11 0.66 12.61 13.17
N GLU A 12 1.06 13.74 13.73
CA GLU A 12 0.70 15.09 13.29
C GLU A 12 1.25 15.41 11.89
N THR A 13 2.33 14.75 11.48
CA THR A 13 3.01 15.01 10.20
C THR A 13 2.45 14.20 9.03
N LEU A 14 1.55 13.25 9.28
CA LEU A 14 1.09 12.29 8.26
C LEU A 14 0.32 12.96 7.10
N PHE A 15 -0.39 14.07 7.37
CA PHE A 15 -1.02 14.87 6.31
C PHE A 15 0.01 15.58 5.44
N ASP A 16 0.99 16.24 6.08
CA ASP A 16 2.01 17.02 5.37
C ASP A 16 2.92 16.13 4.52
N LYS A 17 3.13 14.88 4.96
CA LYS A 17 3.91 13.87 4.24
C LYS A 17 3.11 13.11 3.18
N GLY A 18 1.82 13.40 3.03
CA GLY A 18 0.98 12.81 1.98
C GLY A 18 0.53 11.37 2.24
N TYR A 19 0.69 10.84 3.46
CA TYR A 19 0.16 9.54 3.86
C TYR A 19 -1.33 9.59 4.20
N ILE A 20 -1.83 10.74 4.62
CA ILE A 20 -3.26 10.97 4.84
C ILE A 20 -3.72 12.11 3.94
N ALA A 21 -4.70 11.83 3.11
CA ALA A 21 -5.32 12.82 2.24
C ALA A 21 -6.45 13.57 2.96
N LYS A 22 -6.49 14.90 2.83
CA LYS A 22 -7.66 15.72 3.24
C LYS A 22 -8.88 15.44 2.36
N SER A 23 -8.65 15.02 1.12
CA SER A 23 -9.68 14.57 0.18
C SER A 23 -9.15 13.36 -0.57
N SER A 24 -9.70 12.18 -0.27
CA SER A 24 -9.17 10.90 -0.76
C SER A 24 -9.70 10.56 -2.15
N GLY A 25 -8.81 10.06 -3.01
CA GLY A 25 -9.21 9.50 -4.31
C GLY A 25 -10.18 8.31 -4.20
N HIS A 26 -10.11 7.56 -3.09
CA HIS A 26 -11.05 6.47 -2.79
C HIS A 26 -12.50 6.93 -2.73
N SER A 27 -12.75 8.15 -2.22
CA SER A 27 -14.09 8.74 -2.20
C SER A 27 -14.64 9.05 -3.60
N ARG A 28 -13.82 9.00 -4.66
CA ARG A 28 -14.26 9.14 -6.06
C ARG A 28 -14.62 7.80 -6.72
N GLY A 29 -14.47 6.69 -6.00
CA GLY A 29 -14.89 5.35 -6.42
C GLY A 29 -14.01 4.71 -7.51
N SER A 30 -12.84 5.27 -7.81
CA SER A 30 -11.94 4.80 -8.88
C SER A 30 -10.49 4.61 -8.44
N THR A 31 -10.26 4.59 -7.13
CA THR A 31 -8.98 4.26 -6.50
C THR A 31 -9.08 2.92 -5.80
N VAL A 32 -8.01 2.14 -5.84
CA VAL A 32 -7.90 0.83 -5.21
C VAL A 32 -6.56 0.70 -4.50
N ASP A 33 -6.59 0.03 -3.35
CA ASP A 33 -5.41 -0.43 -2.62
C ASP A 33 -5.35 -1.94 -2.75
N LEU A 34 -4.28 -2.48 -3.32
CA LEU A 34 -4.17 -3.92 -3.54
C LEU A 34 -2.73 -4.46 -3.52
N THR A 35 -2.65 -5.78 -3.39
CA THR A 35 -1.43 -6.58 -3.41
C THR A 35 -1.68 -7.83 -4.24
N LEU A 36 -0.64 -8.65 -4.40
CA LEU A 36 -0.74 -9.97 -5.01
C LEU A 36 -0.59 -11.04 -3.92
N ILE A 37 -1.34 -12.13 -4.06
CA ILE A 37 -1.16 -13.34 -3.28
C ILE A 37 -0.91 -14.51 -4.22
N LYS A 38 -0.18 -15.53 -3.74
CA LYS A 38 -0.01 -16.77 -4.51
C LYS A 38 -1.30 -17.57 -4.48
N LEU A 39 -1.81 -17.94 -5.66
CA LEU A 39 -2.97 -18.85 -5.76
C LEU A 39 -2.67 -20.19 -5.08
N GLY A 40 -3.63 -20.69 -4.32
CA GLY A 40 -3.47 -21.91 -3.52
C GLY A 40 -2.64 -21.73 -2.23
N ALA A 41 -2.25 -20.51 -1.87
CA ALA A 41 -1.62 -20.26 -0.58
C ALA A 41 -2.58 -20.61 0.56
N LYS A 42 -2.08 -21.38 1.55
CA LYS A 42 -2.82 -21.66 2.79
C LYS A 42 -3.00 -20.36 3.57
N LYS A 43 -4.11 -20.22 4.30
CA LYS A 43 -4.32 -19.05 5.17
C LYS A 43 -3.11 -18.87 6.09
N PRO A 44 -2.61 -17.64 6.24
CA PRO A 44 -1.46 -17.37 7.09
C PRO A 44 -1.84 -17.66 8.53
N VAL A 45 -0.91 -18.23 9.29
CA VAL A 45 -1.05 -18.35 10.73
C VAL A 45 -0.65 -16.99 11.31
N ALA A 46 -1.55 -16.37 12.08
CA ALA A 46 -1.27 -15.10 12.72
C ALA A 46 -0.08 -15.27 13.68
N SER A 47 1.02 -14.54 13.42
CA SER A 47 2.12 -14.42 14.37
C SER A 47 1.70 -13.49 15.50
N ALA A 48 1.85 -13.93 16.75
CA ALA A 48 1.61 -13.11 17.93
C ALA A 48 2.76 -12.13 18.21
N THR A 49 3.90 -12.26 17.53
CA THR A 49 5.06 -11.39 17.74
C THR A 49 4.85 -10.03 17.09
N PRO A 50 4.91 -8.92 17.84
CA PRO A 50 4.87 -7.58 17.28
C PRO A 50 6.06 -7.36 16.35
N THR A 51 5.80 -6.79 15.17
CA THR A 51 6.84 -6.41 14.21
C THR A 51 6.55 -5.02 13.69
N PHE A 52 7.58 -4.28 13.28
CA PHE A 52 7.38 -3.08 12.49
C PHE A 52 6.61 -3.39 11.20
N CYS A 53 5.97 -2.36 10.64
CA CYS A 53 5.25 -2.48 9.37
C CYS A 53 6.16 -2.68 8.15
N TYR A 54 7.47 -2.55 8.31
CA TYR A 54 8.48 -2.72 7.25
C TYR A 54 9.55 -3.74 7.64
N GLY A 55 10.25 -4.28 6.64
CA GLY A 55 11.41 -5.14 6.87
C GLY A 55 11.98 -5.76 5.59
N LYS A 56 13.21 -6.26 5.66
CA LYS A 56 13.85 -6.99 4.55
C LYS A 56 13.37 -8.44 4.43
N THR A 57 12.94 -9.02 5.55
CA THR A 57 12.39 -10.37 5.64
C THR A 57 10.87 -10.32 5.65
N ARG A 58 10.23 -11.49 5.56
CA ARG A 58 8.76 -11.64 5.61
C ARG A 58 8.17 -11.57 7.03
N ALA A 59 8.96 -11.28 8.06
CA ALA A 59 8.49 -11.27 9.45
C ALA A 59 7.31 -10.30 9.68
N HIS A 60 7.29 -9.20 8.91
CA HIS A 60 6.21 -8.23 8.94
C HIS A 60 4.98 -8.63 8.12
N ILE A 61 4.88 -9.81 7.50
CA ILE A 61 3.74 -10.16 6.63
C ILE A 61 2.90 -11.24 7.30
N ASN A 62 1.59 -10.99 7.44
CA ASN A 62 0.64 -11.88 8.12
C ASN A 62 -0.63 -12.19 7.29
N ASP A 63 -0.64 -11.85 6.00
CA ASP A 63 -1.84 -11.88 5.12
C ASP A 63 -1.60 -12.57 3.76
N ASN A 64 -0.52 -13.35 3.61
CA ASN A 64 -0.05 -13.98 2.37
C ASN A 64 0.39 -13.04 1.24
N SER A 65 0.45 -11.73 1.48
CA SER A 65 0.95 -10.78 0.49
C SER A 65 2.34 -11.16 -0.03
N ILE A 66 2.59 -10.86 -1.31
CA ILE A 66 3.95 -10.81 -1.84
C ILE A 66 4.80 -9.86 -0.98
N ASN A 67 6.09 -10.15 -0.84
CA ASN A 67 6.98 -9.33 -0.03
C ASN A 67 7.34 -8.06 -0.81
N THR A 68 6.73 -6.94 -0.46
CA THR A 68 7.01 -5.62 -1.04
C THR A 68 7.87 -4.76 -0.11
N GLY A 69 8.23 -5.27 1.06
CA GLY A 69 9.07 -4.60 2.06
C GLY A 69 8.31 -3.80 3.10
N THR A 70 7.00 -3.61 2.91
CA THR A 70 6.10 -3.10 3.95
C THR A 70 4.74 -3.81 3.90
N ARG A 71 3.97 -3.71 4.99
CA ARG A 71 2.52 -3.96 5.00
C ARG A 71 1.76 -2.86 4.25
N PHE A 72 0.48 -3.08 4.02
CA PHE A 72 -0.49 -2.01 3.78
C PHE A 72 -0.49 -1.00 4.93
N ASP A 73 -0.81 0.24 4.60
CA ASP A 73 -0.90 1.38 5.53
C ASP A 73 0.36 1.61 6.37
N CYS A 74 1.52 1.14 5.89
CA CYS A 74 2.81 1.48 6.46
C CYS A 74 3.20 2.89 5.98
N PHE A 75 2.77 3.91 6.72
CA PHE A 75 3.09 5.32 6.55
C PHE A 75 4.55 5.59 6.92
N ASP A 76 5.42 5.23 5.99
CA ASP A 76 6.85 5.24 6.15
C ASP A 76 7.51 5.37 4.77
N ILE A 77 8.66 6.05 4.70
CA ILE A 77 9.36 6.29 3.42
C ILE A 77 9.68 4.99 2.67
N SER A 78 9.81 3.88 3.38
CA SER A 78 10.03 2.57 2.77
C SER A 78 8.84 2.10 1.93
N ALA A 79 7.63 2.60 2.14
CA ALA A 79 6.46 2.30 1.32
C ALA A 79 6.47 3.02 -0.05
N HIS A 80 7.28 4.07 -0.21
CA HIS A 80 7.31 4.85 -1.44
C HIS A 80 7.77 4.02 -2.65
N THR A 81 7.13 4.25 -3.80
CA THR A 81 7.41 3.54 -5.06
C THR A 81 8.85 3.70 -5.56
N ASP A 82 9.53 4.79 -5.19
CA ASP A 82 10.92 5.11 -5.56
C ASP A 82 11.95 4.72 -4.47
N TYR A 83 11.52 4.07 -3.38
CA TYR A 83 12.41 3.66 -2.29
C TYR A 83 13.48 2.66 -2.75
N GLN A 84 14.74 3.01 -2.54
CA GLN A 84 15.88 2.28 -3.11
C GLN A 84 16.38 1.14 -2.24
N ASP A 85 16.23 1.26 -0.92
CA ASP A 85 16.75 0.28 0.02
C ASP A 85 15.75 -0.88 0.17
N LEU A 86 15.67 -1.71 -0.86
CA LEU A 86 14.81 -2.90 -0.94
C LEU A 86 15.63 -4.11 -1.39
N THR A 87 15.23 -5.31 -0.97
CA THR A 87 15.81 -6.54 -1.52
C THR A 87 15.45 -6.72 -3.00
N ARG A 88 16.18 -7.58 -3.73
CA ARG A 88 15.86 -7.88 -5.14
C ARG A 88 14.44 -8.43 -5.31
N GLU A 89 13.99 -9.29 -4.38
CA GLU A 89 12.62 -9.81 -4.35
C GLU A 89 11.60 -8.68 -4.21
N GLN A 90 11.81 -7.78 -3.24
CA GLN A 90 10.91 -6.65 -2.97
C GLN A 90 10.79 -5.70 -4.16
N LYS A 91 11.92 -5.35 -4.79
CA LYS A 91 11.92 -4.53 -6.02
C LYS A 91 11.14 -5.21 -7.14
N SER A 92 11.38 -6.50 -7.35
CA SER A 92 10.70 -7.28 -8.40
C SER A 92 9.19 -7.37 -8.16
N ASN A 93 8.77 -7.58 -6.91
CA ASN A 93 7.36 -7.65 -6.52
C ASN A 93 6.64 -6.30 -6.70
N ARG A 94 7.27 -5.18 -6.31
CA ARG A 94 6.72 -3.84 -6.57
C ARG A 94 6.58 -3.55 -8.06
N LEU A 95 7.61 -3.89 -8.85
CA LEU A 95 7.57 -3.71 -10.31
C LEU A 95 6.49 -4.58 -10.97
N LEU A 96 6.32 -5.83 -10.52
CA LEU A 96 5.28 -6.72 -11.02
C LEU A 96 3.89 -6.11 -10.82
N LEU A 97 3.56 -5.73 -9.59
CA LEU A 97 2.27 -5.12 -9.27
C LEU A 97 2.07 -3.81 -10.03
N ARG A 98 3.06 -2.91 -10.00
CA ARG A 98 2.99 -1.62 -10.68
C ARG A 98 2.75 -1.78 -12.18
N ASN A 99 3.50 -2.66 -12.84
CA ASN A 99 3.40 -2.84 -14.28
C ASN A 99 2.05 -3.44 -14.67
N LEU A 100 1.53 -4.39 -13.88
CA LEU A 100 0.19 -4.93 -14.06
C LEU A 100 -0.85 -3.82 -13.96
N MET A 101 -0.86 -3.04 -12.88
CA MET A 101 -1.85 -1.98 -12.69
C MET A 101 -1.77 -0.91 -13.79
N VAL A 102 -0.56 -0.53 -14.19
CA VAL A 102 -0.36 0.43 -15.29
C VAL A 102 -0.85 -0.13 -16.63
N SER A 103 -0.63 -1.41 -16.94
CA SER A 103 -1.11 -2.00 -18.20
C SER A 103 -2.64 -2.07 -18.28
N TYR A 104 -3.33 -2.07 -17.13
CA TYR A 104 -4.79 -2.01 -17.04
C TYR A 104 -5.34 -0.60 -16.78
N GLY A 105 -4.57 0.44 -17.11
CA GLY A 105 -5.08 1.82 -17.15
C GLY A 105 -5.05 2.55 -15.81
N PHE A 106 -4.38 2.02 -14.79
CA PHE A 106 -4.19 2.71 -13.52
C PHE A 106 -2.90 3.55 -13.49
N LYS A 107 -2.85 4.48 -12.53
CA LYS A 107 -1.69 5.31 -12.19
C LYS A 107 -1.31 5.06 -10.72
N PRO A 108 -0.03 4.78 -10.42
CA PRO A 108 0.43 4.61 -9.04
C PRO A 108 0.47 5.95 -8.30
N TYR A 109 0.30 5.91 -6.98
CA TYR A 109 0.64 7.00 -6.06
C TYR A 109 2.07 6.82 -5.54
N ARG A 110 2.83 7.91 -5.38
CA ARG A 110 4.27 7.80 -5.14
C ARG A 110 4.56 7.27 -3.74
N GLU A 111 3.80 7.74 -2.75
CA GLU A 111 4.06 7.50 -1.34
C GLU A 111 3.64 6.08 -0.89
N GLU A 112 2.81 5.39 -1.67
CA GLU A 112 2.18 4.10 -1.33
C GLU A 112 2.29 3.11 -2.51
N TRP A 113 3.09 2.05 -2.37
CA TRP A 113 3.28 1.07 -3.45
C TRP A 113 2.02 0.28 -3.84
N TRP A 114 1.02 0.23 -2.96
CA TRP A 114 -0.23 -0.51 -3.13
C TRP A 114 -1.37 0.32 -3.75
N HIS A 115 -1.21 1.64 -3.85
CA HIS A 115 -2.28 2.58 -4.18
C HIS A 115 -2.31 2.94 -5.66
N PHE A 116 -3.48 2.79 -6.28
CA PHE A 116 -3.66 3.01 -7.70
C PHE A 116 -5.00 3.71 -8.01
N THR A 117 -4.95 4.74 -8.85
CA THR A 117 -6.16 5.43 -9.36
C THR A 117 -6.32 5.17 -10.84
N LEU A 118 -7.53 4.84 -11.29
CA LEU A 118 -7.85 4.69 -12.71
C LEU A 118 -7.56 6.01 -13.45
N ARG A 119 -6.92 5.97 -14.62
CA ARG A 119 -6.55 7.21 -15.34
C ARG A 119 -7.75 8.00 -15.85
N ASN A 120 -8.75 7.29 -16.38
CA ASN A 120 -9.96 7.88 -16.96
C ASN A 120 -11.11 7.66 -15.98
N GLU A 121 -11.04 8.33 -14.84
CA GLU A 121 -12.06 8.21 -13.79
C GLU A 121 -13.42 8.72 -14.30
N PRO A 122 -14.52 7.99 -14.06
CA PRO A 122 -15.87 8.48 -14.36
C PRO A 122 -16.27 9.69 -13.49
N TYR A 123 -15.68 9.84 -12.30
CA TYR A 123 -16.10 10.82 -11.28
C TYR A 123 -14.93 11.61 -10.67
N PRO A 124 -14.08 12.29 -11.47
CA PRO A 124 -12.83 12.87 -10.98
C PRO A 124 -13.02 14.02 -9.97
N HIS A 125 -14.22 14.59 -9.87
CA HIS A 125 -14.56 15.70 -8.98
C HIS A 125 -15.70 15.39 -8.00
N ASN A 126 -16.22 14.16 -7.98
CA ASN A 126 -17.36 13.81 -7.11
C ASN A 126 -16.86 12.92 -5.96
N TYR A 127 -16.97 13.42 -4.74
CA TYR A 127 -16.59 12.72 -3.53
C TYR A 127 -17.84 12.15 -2.88
N PHE A 128 -18.05 10.84 -3.05
CA PHE A 128 -19.16 10.11 -2.47
C PHE A 128 -18.99 9.97 -0.95
N ASN A 129 -20.12 9.93 -0.24
CA ASN A 129 -20.17 9.75 1.22
C ASN A 129 -21.21 8.72 1.67
N PHE A 130 -21.69 7.87 0.75
CA PHE A 130 -22.63 6.81 1.10
C PHE A 130 -21.90 5.66 1.83
N PRO A 131 -22.59 4.91 2.71
CA PRO A 131 -21.99 3.76 3.39
C PRO A 131 -21.64 2.62 2.42
N VAL A 132 -20.48 2.00 2.59
CA VAL A 132 -20.13 0.71 1.96
C VAL A 132 -20.89 -0.39 2.69
N LYS A 133 -21.64 -1.22 1.95
CA LYS A 133 -22.49 -2.29 2.49
C LYS A 133 -22.16 -3.62 1.83
#